data_AF-A0A944XY73-F1
#
_entry.id   AF-A0A944XY73-F1
#
_cell.length_a   1.000
_cell.length_b   1.000
_cell.length_c   1.000
_cell.angle_alpha   90.00
_cell.angle_beta   90.00
_cell.angle_gamma   90.00
#
_symmetry.space_group_name_H-M   'P 1'
#
loop_
_entity.id
_entity.type
_entity.pdbx_description
1 polymer ?
#
loop_
_entity_poly.entity_id
_entity_poly.type
_entity_poly.pdbx_seq_one_letter_code
_entity_poly.pdbx_strand_id
1 'polypeptide(L)'
;MAGRFSQDQWDDIEKKLAKDPAAYGMPDGGREESVVLASFNIRKLSRFKGRERELKFMARFCARCDLVAIQEVQDNTAGLNYLKDRVDERVASAGEFGLVVSDVTGKTPGKRGMGERMAFLYRKSRVRWNHMASDLTVDRSGVIQMFEENEEEFRKTWSDYEAKLKKYAQTNKGSKPSLVLPAFLTFTRTPHVAAFDILGAGTAKPISFVAVNAHLIYGAMKERRAEFRELARWMAMRLKAEENMVAPNFILLGDLNMDMNNFDTDHGRVSRYMGDLKDEAFGDQSSPRIYFPFLGKHPSTGKPVLTNARHNQTFDQIGFFLGKNEGKLPKVGAANKIKGGEEDGFNYGVFDFAELFTEALKKKSFIAMAKDEKAAFAKNFEHSVSDHMPIWVRIPRPGF
;
A
#
# COMPACT_ATOMS: atom_id res chain seq x y z
N MET A 1 -0.07 -1.47 30.63
CA MET A 1 0.02 -2.28 29.40
C MET A 1 -0.82 -1.61 28.33
N ALA A 2 -0.32 -1.49 27.09
CA ALA A 2 -1.18 -1.08 25.98
C ALA A 2 -2.28 -2.14 25.81
N GLY A 3 -3.53 -1.72 25.83
CA GLY A 3 -4.69 -2.60 25.86
C GLY A 3 -5.49 -2.48 24.58
N ARG A 4 -6.22 -3.54 24.24
CA ARG A 4 -7.35 -3.43 23.33
C ARG A 4 -8.37 -2.47 23.92
N PHE A 5 -9.09 -1.76 23.06
CA PHE A 5 -10.20 -0.92 23.49
C PHE A 5 -11.31 -1.77 24.11
N SER A 6 -11.94 -1.27 25.17
CA SER A 6 -13.12 -1.88 25.78
C SER A 6 -14.32 -1.83 24.84
N GLN A 7 -15.41 -2.51 25.20
CA GLN A 7 -16.65 -2.45 24.42
C GLN A 7 -17.18 -1.01 24.33
N ASP A 8 -17.30 -0.31 25.45
CA ASP A 8 -17.76 1.08 25.49
C ASP A 8 -16.88 2.02 24.65
N GLN A 9 -15.56 1.82 24.67
CA GLN A 9 -14.65 2.61 23.85
C GLN A 9 -14.89 2.39 22.37
N TRP A 10 -15.12 1.14 21.95
CA TRP A 10 -15.50 0.87 20.57
C TRP A 10 -16.87 1.44 20.23
N ASP A 11 -17.84 1.42 21.14
CA ASP A 11 -19.16 2.01 20.91
C ASP A 11 -19.04 3.52 20.65
N ASP A 12 -18.22 4.22 21.43
CA ASP A 12 -17.92 5.64 21.23
C ASP A 12 -17.21 5.92 19.89
N ILE A 13 -16.21 5.11 19.54
CA ILE A 13 -15.50 5.21 18.25
C ILE A 13 -16.47 5.02 17.08
N GLU A 14 -17.28 3.96 17.12
CA GLU A 14 -18.21 3.62 16.05
C GLU A 14 -19.33 4.65 15.93
N LYS A 15 -19.84 5.17 17.06
CA LYS A 15 -20.83 6.24 17.09
C LYS A 15 -20.28 7.54 16.50
N LYS A 16 -19.04 7.89 16.84
CA LYS A 16 -18.36 9.09 16.30
C LYS A 16 -18.14 8.95 14.80
N LEU A 17 -17.66 7.80 14.32
CA LEU A 17 -17.47 7.52 12.90
C LEU A 17 -18.79 7.56 12.13
N ALA A 18 -19.87 6.98 12.68
CA ALA A 18 -21.16 6.94 12.01
C ALA A 18 -21.79 8.31 11.77
N LYS A 19 -21.45 9.32 12.60
CA LYS A 19 -21.97 10.68 12.46
C LYS A 19 -21.41 11.40 11.24
N ASP A 20 -20.11 11.27 11.00
CA ASP A 20 -19.41 11.93 9.90
C ASP A 20 -18.13 11.16 9.51
N PRO A 21 -18.25 10.15 8.63
CA PRO A 21 -17.10 9.39 8.16
C PRO A 21 -16.11 10.25 7.35
N ALA A 22 -16.62 11.23 6.60
CA ALA A 22 -15.83 12.06 5.71
C ALA A 22 -14.87 12.98 6.47
N ALA A 23 -15.24 13.42 7.68
CA ALA A 23 -14.35 14.18 8.56
C ALA A 23 -13.03 13.47 8.88
N TYR A 24 -12.99 12.14 8.79
CA TYR A 24 -11.79 11.33 9.01
C TYR A 24 -11.19 10.80 7.71
N GLY A 25 -11.58 11.35 6.56
CA GLY A 25 -11.06 10.95 5.26
C GLY A 25 -11.51 9.57 4.78
N MET A 26 -12.59 9.01 5.34
CA MET A 26 -13.21 7.81 4.79
C MET A 26 -13.87 8.13 3.43
N PRO A 27 -13.66 7.33 2.37
CA PRO A 27 -14.26 7.62 1.07
C PRO A 27 -15.76 7.39 1.08
N ASP A 28 -16.48 8.10 0.21
CA ASP A 28 -17.82 7.69 -0.20
C ASP A 28 -17.68 6.41 -1.03
N GLY A 29 -18.37 5.36 -0.61
CA GLY A 29 -18.38 4.08 -1.33
C GLY A 29 -19.66 3.90 -2.15
N GLY A 30 -19.59 3.08 -3.19
CA GLY A 30 -20.78 2.66 -3.95
C GLY A 30 -21.37 3.73 -4.87
N ARG A 31 -20.65 4.81 -5.16
CA ARG A 31 -21.08 5.83 -6.14
C ARG A 31 -21.08 5.23 -7.54
N GLU A 32 -22.17 5.31 -8.30
CA GLU A 32 -22.28 4.57 -9.56
C GLU A 32 -21.28 5.03 -10.64
N GLU A 33 -20.89 6.30 -10.67
CA GLU A 33 -20.05 6.88 -11.73
C GLU A 33 -18.54 6.83 -11.43
N SER A 34 -18.14 6.31 -10.26
CA SER A 34 -16.73 6.22 -9.87
C SER A 34 -16.43 4.93 -9.11
N VAL A 35 -15.17 4.49 -9.12
CA VAL A 35 -14.68 3.40 -8.26
C VAL A 35 -13.64 3.89 -7.27
N VAL A 36 -13.54 3.20 -6.14
CA VAL A 36 -12.55 3.45 -5.10
C VAL A 36 -11.55 2.29 -5.04
N LEU A 37 -10.27 2.58 -5.29
CA LEU A 37 -9.16 1.63 -5.14
C LEU A 37 -8.35 2.01 -3.89
N ALA A 38 -7.92 1.04 -3.09
CA ALA A 38 -7.29 1.29 -1.80
C ALA A 38 -6.11 0.36 -1.50
N SER A 39 -5.23 0.82 -0.59
CA SER A 39 -4.20 -0.01 0.04
C SER A 39 -4.37 0.02 1.55
N PHE A 40 -4.22 -1.15 2.20
CA PHE A 40 -4.35 -1.27 3.64
C PHE A 40 -3.44 -2.37 4.23
N ASN A 41 -2.37 -1.97 4.91
CA ASN A 41 -1.62 -2.87 5.78
C ASN A 41 -2.43 -3.10 7.07
N ILE A 42 -2.97 -4.32 7.26
CA ILE A 42 -3.90 -4.69 8.33
C ILE A 42 -3.19 -5.24 9.58
N ARG A 43 -1.85 -5.22 9.62
CA ARG A 43 -1.04 -5.68 10.75
C ARG A 43 -1.34 -7.13 11.17
N LYS A 44 -0.50 -8.05 10.69
CA LYS A 44 -0.48 -9.48 11.05
C LYS A 44 -1.88 -10.12 11.11
N LEU A 45 -2.62 -10.07 10.01
CA LEU A 45 -3.96 -10.65 9.92
C LEU A 45 -3.90 -12.18 9.88
N SER A 46 -4.11 -12.82 11.02
CA SER A 46 -4.09 -14.28 11.16
C SER A 46 -5.48 -14.83 11.50
N ARG A 47 -5.74 -15.11 12.78
CA ARG A 47 -7.04 -15.56 13.26
C ARG A 47 -7.93 -14.36 13.58
N PHE A 48 -9.25 -14.53 13.45
CA PHE A 48 -10.22 -13.51 13.84
C PHE A 48 -10.63 -13.60 15.32
N LYS A 49 -10.47 -14.76 15.97
CA LYS A 49 -10.94 -14.96 17.34
C LYS A 49 -10.28 -13.97 18.31
N GLY A 50 -11.10 -13.20 19.01
CA GLY A 50 -10.69 -12.09 19.86
C GLY A 50 -10.41 -10.78 19.12
N ARG A 51 -10.42 -10.72 17.79
CA ARG A 51 -10.25 -9.48 16.99
C ARG A 51 -11.51 -9.14 16.18
N GLU A 52 -12.66 -9.72 16.55
CA GLU A 52 -13.90 -9.65 15.77
C GLU A 52 -14.37 -8.21 15.58
N ARG A 53 -14.22 -7.38 16.63
CA ARG A 53 -14.69 -5.99 16.63
C ARG A 53 -13.77 -5.10 15.80
N GLU A 54 -12.46 -5.30 15.93
CA GLU A 54 -11.44 -4.67 15.09
C GLU A 54 -11.66 -4.98 13.60
N LEU A 55 -11.93 -6.24 13.28
CA LEU A 55 -12.21 -6.67 11.89
C LEU A 55 -13.53 -6.11 11.37
N LYS A 56 -14.58 -6.03 12.21
CA LYS A 56 -15.84 -5.35 11.86
C LYS A 56 -15.65 -3.84 11.62
N PHE A 57 -14.78 -3.20 12.40
CA PHE A 57 -14.39 -1.80 12.18
C PHE A 57 -13.68 -1.63 10.84
N MET A 58 -12.64 -2.44 10.57
CA MET A 58 -11.91 -2.39 9.30
C MET A 58 -12.80 -2.69 8.08
N ALA A 59 -13.77 -3.59 8.23
CA ALA A 59 -14.76 -3.88 7.19
C ALA A 59 -15.59 -2.65 6.77
N ARG A 60 -15.77 -1.64 7.65
CA ARG A 60 -16.46 -0.38 7.31
C ARG A 60 -15.73 0.39 6.21
N PHE A 61 -14.41 0.41 6.25
CA PHE A 61 -13.59 1.02 5.21
C PHE A 61 -13.58 0.14 3.96
N CYS A 62 -13.25 -1.14 4.09
CA CYS A 62 -13.12 -2.04 2.94
C CYS A 62 -14.42 -2.15 2.12
N ALA A 63 -15.60 -2.12 2.76
CA ALA A 63 -16.89 -2.15 2.07
C ALA A 63 -17.20 -0.91 1.22
N ARG A 64 -16.47 0.20 1.43
CA ARG A 64 -16.58 1.41 0.62
C ARG A 64 -15.64 1.41 -0.58
N CYS A 65 -14.75 0.43 -0.66
CA CYS A 65 -13.80 0.26 -1.75
C CYS A 65 -14.29 -0.80 -2.74
N ASP A 66 -13.89 -0.65 -3.99
CA ASP A 66 -14.16 -1.60 -5.07
C ASP A 66 -12.97 -2.53 -5.33
N LEU A 67 -11.75 -2.10 -4.94
CA LEU A 67 -10.55 -2.93 -4.89
C LEU A 67 -9.68 -2.50 -3.71
N VAL A 68 -9.24 -3.44 -2.88
CA VAL A 68 -8.33 -3.20 -1.75
C VAL A 68 -7.15 -4.14 -1.84
N ALA A 69 -5.94 -3.59 -1.94
CA ALA A 69 -4.69 -4.30 -1.72
C ALA A 69 -4.41 -4.40 -0.21
N ILE A 70 -4.41 -5.60 0.33
CA ILE A 70 -4.21 -5.89 1.75
C ILE A 70 -2.84 -6.52 1.96
N GLN A 71 -2.06 -5.95 2.87
CA GLN A 71 -0.74 -6.47 3.27
C GLN A 71 -0.79 -7.13 4.66
N GLU A 72 0.28 -7.86 4.99
CA GLU A 72 0.45 -8.58 6.27
C GLU A 72 -0.59 -9.67 6.59
N VAL A 73 -1.20 -10.28 5.57
CA VAL A 73 -2.01 -11.48 5.78
C VAL A 73 -1.09 -12.62 6.20
N GLN A 74 -1.41 -13.34 7.27
CA GLN A 74 -0.53 -14.38 7.82
C GLN A 74 -0.84 -15.75 7.19
N ASP A 75 -0.09 -16.77 7.62
CA ASP A 75 -0.27 -18.17 7.18
C ASP A 75 -1.71 -18.69 7.36
N ASN A 76 -2.37 -18.31 8.45
CA ASN A 76 -3.77 -18.65 8.70
C ASN A 76 -4.67 -17.55 8.11
N THR A 77 -5.52 -17.91 7.16
CA THR A 77 -6.40 -16.98 6.43
C THR A 77 -7.79 -16.80 7.04
N ALA A 78 -8.08 -17.39 8.21
CA ALA A 78 -9.40 -17.29 8.83
C ALA A 78 -9.81 -15.83 9.11
N GLY A 79 -8.84 -14.98 9.50
CA GLY A 79 -9.06 -13.54 9.69
C GLY A 79 -9.39 -12.81 8.40
N LEU A 80 -8.74 -13.18 7.29
CA LEU A 80 -9.02 -12.61 5.97
C LEU A 80 -10.41 -12.99 5.46
N ASN A 81 -10.79 -14.27 5.59
CA ASN A 81 -12.13 -14.73 5.22
C ASN A 81 -13.20 -14.07 6.09
N TYR A 82 -12.97 -13.98 7.40
CA TYR A 82 -13.88 -13.27 8.29
C TYR A 82 -14.03 -11.79 7.91
N LEU A 83 -12.94 -11.10 7.56
CA LEU A 83 -12.99 -9.72 7.08
C LEU A 83 -13.85 -9.59 5.82
N LYS A 84 -13.64 -10.47 4.83
CA LYS A 84 -14.44 -10.52 3.60
C LYS A 84 -15.93 -10.69 3.91
N ASP A 85 -16.29 -11.62 4.79
CA ASP A 85 -17.69 -11.85 5.16
C ASP A 85 -18.32 -10.60 5.81
N ARG A 86 -17.57 -9.92 6.69
CA ARG A 86 -18.05 -8.66 7.32
C ARG A 86 -18.14 -7.50 6.33
N VAL A 87 -17.40 -7.56 5.22
CA VAL A 87 -17.50 -6.61 4.11
C VAL A 87 -18.75 -6.90 3.26
N ASP A 88 -19.00 -8.17 2.92
CA ASP A 88 -20.21 -8.60 2.19
C ASP A 88 -21.50 -8.26 2.96
N GLU A 89 -21.50 -8.35 4.30
CA GLU A 89 -22.63 -7.93 5.14
C GLU A 89 -22.96 -6.43 5.08
N ARG A 90 -22.06 -5.61 4.54
CA ARG A 90 -22.21 -4.14 4.48
C ARG A 90 -22.69 -3.63 3.13
N VAL A 91 -22.93 -4.52 2.19
CA VAL A 91 -23.40 -4.17 0.85
C VAL A 91 -24.73 -4.86 0.56
N ALA A 92 -25.47 -4.35 -0.42
CA ALA A 92 -26.84 -4.77 -0.65
C ALA A 92 -26.96 -6.23 -1.11
N SER A 93 -25.94 -6.75 -1.80
CA SER A 93 -25.94 -8.10 -2.37
C SER A 93 -24.91 -8.99 -1.69
N ALA A 94 -25.34 -10.14 -1.16
CA ALA A 94 -24.44 -11.10 -0.55
C ALA A 94 -23.45 -11.68 -1.59
N GLY A 95 -22.20 -11.86 -1.18
CA GLY A 95 -21.15 -12.47 -2.03
C GLY A 95 -20.62 -11.57 -3.15
N GLU A 96 -20.87 -10.25 -3.06
CA GLU A 96 -20.41 -9.25 -4.02
C GLU A 96 -18.87 -9.14 -4.05
N PHE A 97 -18.19 -9.47 -2.95
CA PHE A 97 -16.74 -9.44 -2.88
C PHE A 97 -16.07 -10.77 -3.19
N GLY A 98 -14.93 -10.69 -3.87
CA GLY A 98 -14.01 -11.79 -4.15
C GLY A 98 -12.63 -11.55 -3.51
N LEU A 99 -11.83 -12.61 -3.43
CA LEU A 99 -10.43 -12.54 -2.99
C LEU A 99 -9.51 -13.12 -4.06
N VAL A 100 -8.36 -12.47 -4.26
CA VAL A 100 -7.19 -13.05 -4.92
C VAL A 100 -6.04 -12.98 -3.91
N VAL A 101 -5.40 -14.11 -3.61
CA VAL A 101 -4.43 -14.20 -2.51
C VAL A 101 -3.15 -14.87 -2.99
N SER A 102 -2.01 -14.28 -2.69
CA SER A 102 -0.69 -14.85 -2.98
C SER A 102 -0.42 -16.08 -2.12
N ASP A 103 0.61 -16.86 -2.47
CA ASP A 103 1.21 -17.74 -1.48
C ASP A 103 2.12 -16.97 -0.51
N VAL A 104 2.65 -17.64 0.50
CA VAL A 104 3.49 -17.03 1.54
C VAL A 104 4.82 -16.57 0.96
N THR A 105 5.15 -15.30 1.20
CA THR A 105 6.44 -14.69 0.92
C THR A 105 7.11 -14.21 2.22
N GLY A 106 8.37 -13.77 2.17
CA GLY A 106 9.08 -13.23 3.34
C GLY A 106 9.63 -14.27 4.32
N LYS A 107 9.57 -15.56 4.01
CA LYS A 107 10.23 -16.62 4.80
C LYS A 107 10.73 -17.77 3.92
N THR A 108 11.80 -18.43 4.37
CA THR A 108 12.22 -19.71 3.80
C THR A 108 11.37 -20.85 4.38
N PRO A 109 10.86 -21.79 3.56
CA PRO A 109 10.17 -22.98 4.06
C PRO A 109 10.99 -23.72 5.12
N GLY A 110 10.32 -24.14 6.20
CA GLY A 110 10.96 -24.83 7.33
C GLY A 110 11.81 -23.96 8.26
N LYS A 111 12.00 -22.65 7.97
CA LYS A 111 12.74 -21.73 8.85
C LYS A 111 11.79 -20.77 9.57
N ARG A 112 12.23 -20.32 10.76
CA ARG A 112 11.59 -19.18 11.43
C ARG A 112 11.78 -17.93 10.57
N GLY A 113 10.71 -17.14 10.45
CA GLY A 113 10.69 -15.90 9.68
C GLY A 113 9.32 -15.25 9.76
N MET A 114 9.21 -14.00 9.30
CA MET A 114 7.93 -13.30 9.20
C MET A 114 7.35 -13.52 7.81
N GLY A 115 6.75 -14.70 7.62
CA GLY A 115 6.01 -14.98 6.40
C GLY A 115 4.67 -14.26 6.39
N GLU A 116 4.30 -13.77 5.21
CA GLU A 116 3.00 -13.15 4.99
C GLU A 116 2.53 -13.38 3.55
N ARG A 117 1.27 -13.05 3.30
CA ARG A 117 0.60 -13.05 2.01
C ARG A 117 0.11 -11.66 1.69
N MET A 118 -0.02 -11.42 0.41
CA MET A 118 -0.72 -10.27 -0.14
C MET A 118 -2.09 -10.74 -0.59
N ALA A 119 -3.11 -9.90 -0.40
CA ALA A 119 -4.45 -10.18 -0.88
C ALA A 119 -5.04 -8.98 -1.62
N PHE A 120 -5.85 -9.26 -2.64
CA PHE A 120 -6.78 -8.30 -3.22
C PHE A 120 -8.19 -8.70 -2.79
N LEU A 121 -8.91 -7.76 -2.18
CA LEU A 121 -10.35 -7.85 -1.95
C LEU A 121 -11.05 -6.95 -2.99
N TYR A 122 -11.96 -7.50 -3.78
CA TYR A 122 -12.54 -6.75 -4.91
C TYR A 122 -14.04 -6.95 -5.04
N ARG A 123 -14.76 -5.91 -5.44
CA ARG A 123 -16.21 -5.90 -5.67
C ARG A 123 -16.51 -6.33 -7.10
N LYS A 124 -17.02 -7.56 -7.27
CA LYS A 124 -17.19 -8.24 -8.57
C LYS A 124 -18.08 -7.49 -9.57
N SER A 125 -19.06 -6.74 -9.08
CA SER A 125 -20.01 -5.95 -9.88
C SER A 125 -19.36 -4.74 -10.56
N ARG A 126 -18.19 -4.29 -10.09
CA ARG A 126 -17.55 -3.05 -10.56
C ARG A 126 -16.12 -3.25 -11.02
N VAL A 127 -15.43 -4.21 -10.41
CA VAL A 127 -14.06 -4.62 -10.75
C VAL A 127 -14.07 -6.12 -11.02
N ARG A 128 -13.70 -6.51 -12.23
CA ARG A 128 -13.62 -7.91 -12.63
C ARG A 128 -12.17 -8.37 -12.57
N TRP A 129 -11.90 -9.45 -11.84
CA TRP A 129 -10.62 -10.14 -11.93
C TRP A 129 -10.47 -10.77 -13.32
N ASN A 130 -9.35 -10.47 -13.97
CA ASN A 130 -8.95 -11.02 -15.25
C ASN A 130 -7.91 -12.12 -14.98
N HIS A 131 -7.97 -13.24 -15.70
CA HIS A 131 -7.47 -14.57 -15.34
C HIS A 131 -5.98 -14.69 -14.94
N MET A 132 -5.21 -13.61 -14.96
CA MET A 132 -3.82 -13.56 -14.48
C MET A 132 -3.77 -13.25 -12.98
N ALA A 133 -3.11 -14.12 -12.23
CA ALA A 133 -2.53 -13.85 -10.92
C ALA A 133 -1.12 -14.45 -10.89
N SER A 134 -0.15 -13.71 -10.35
CA SER A 134 1.26 -14.10 -10.33
C SER A 134 1.98 -13.34 -9.23
N ASP A 135 3.30 -13.50 -9.17
CA ASP A 135 4.20 -12.65 -8.43
C ASP A 135 5.11 -11.86 -9.38
N LEU A 136 5.56 -10.67 -8.94
CA LEU A 136 6.54 -9.85 -9.65
C LEU A 136 7.95 -10.27 -9.21
N THR A 137 8.69 -10.90 -10.11
CA THR A 137 10.04 -11.42 -9.85
C THR A 137 11.07 -10.81 -10.80
N VAL A 138 12.33 -10.86 -10.39
CA VAL A 138 13.48 -10.63 -11.27
C VAL A 138 13.99 -11.98 -11.75
N ASP A 139 14.27 -12.09 -13.05
CA ASP A 139 14.81 -13.32 -13.63
C ASP A 139 16.20 -13.64 -13.05
N ARG A 140 16.56 -14.93 -13.00
CA ARG A 140 17.86 -15.39 -12.51
C ARG A 140 19.03 -14.71 -13.20
N SER A 141 18.95 -14.44 -14.51
CA SER A 141 20.01 -13.74 -15.24
C SER A 141 20.25 -12.33 -14.70
N GLY A 142 19.18 -11.58 -14.41
CA GLY A 142 19.28 -10.25 -13.79
C GLY A 142 19.88 -10.30 -12.38
N VAL A 143 19.56 -11.33 -11.60
CA VAL A 143 20.16 -11.55 -10.27
C VAL A 143 21.68 -11.82 -10.38
N ILE A 144 22.10 -12.64 -11.35
CA ILE A 144 23.52 -12.94 -11.60
C ILE A 144 24.26 -11.69 -12.08
N GLN A 145 23.71 -10.98 -13.06
CA GLN A 145 24.31 -9.75 -13.59
C GLN A 145 24.53 -8.72 -12.48
N MET A 146 23.56 -8.54 -11.59
CA MET A 146 23.70 -7.62 -10.47
C MET A 146 24.87 -8.03 -9.56
N PHE A 147 25.02 -9.32 -9.24
CA PHE A 147 26.17 -9.79 -8.46
C PHE A 147 27.50 -9.51 -9.15
N GLU A 148 27.58 -9.73 -10.47
CA GLU A 148 28.80 -9.49 -11.26
C GLU A 148 29.17 -7.99 -11.28
N GLU A 149 28.18 -7.12 -11.50
CA GLU A 149 28.37 -5.67 -11.56
C GLU A 149 28.76 -5.04 -10.21
N ASN A 150 28.48 -5.72 -9.10
CA ASN A 150 28.71 -5.22 -7.73
C ASN A 150 29.64 -6.15 -6.92
N GLU A 151 30.43 -7.00 -7.58
CA GLU A 151 31.17 -8.10 -6.93
C GLU A 151 32.04 -7.61 -5.76
N GLU A 152 32.79 -6.52 -5.96
CA GLU A 152 33.67 -5.95 -4.95
C GLU A 152 32.91 -5.48 -3.70
N GLU A 153 31.77 -4.79 -3.88
CA GLU A 153 30.96 -4.33 -2.74
C GLU A 153 30.31 -5.49 -2.00
N PHE A 154 29.89 -6.56 -2.69
CA PHE A 154 29.39 -7.77 -2.06
C PHE A 154 30.47 -8.45 -1.23
N ARG A 155 31.66 -8.66 -1.79
CA ARG A 155 32.81 -9.24 -1.07
C ARG A 155 33.14 -8.46 0.19
N LYS A 156 33.19 -7.13 0.08
CA LYS A 156 33.43 -6.24 1.23
C LYS A 156 32.32 -6.35 2.27
N THR A 157 31.07 -6.30 1.83
CA THR A 157 29.90 -6.37 2.73
C THR A 157 29.88 -7.70 3.49
N TRP A 158 30.22 -8.81 2.83
CA TRP A 158 30.27 -10.13 3.46
C TRP A 158 31.39 -10.22 4.49
N SER A 159 32.60 -9.76 4.14
CA SER A 159 33.73 -9.71 5.07
C SER A 159 33.42 -8.88 6.32
N ASP A 160 32.85 -7.68 6.14
CA ASP A 160 32.44 -6.79 7.24
C ASP A 160 31.36 -7.45 8.13
N TYR A 161 30.42 -8.16 7.52
CA TYR A 161 29.36 -8.87 8.23
C TYR A 161 29.91 -10.06 9.04
N GLU A 162 30.79 -10.86 8.46
CA GLU A 162 31.44 -11.99 9.14
C GLU A 162 32.27 -11.53 10.34
N ALA A 163 33.01 -10.42 10.20
CA ALA A 163 33.75 -9.83 11.32
C ALA A 163 32.81 -9.42 12.46
N LYS A 164 31.66 -8.80 12.15
CA LYS A 164 30.63 -8.46 13.14
C LYS A 164 30.03 -9.70 13.79
N LEU A 165 29.74 -10.76 13.03
CA LEU A 165 29.22 -12.02 13.55
C LEU A 165 30.21 -12.70 14.50
N LYS A 166 31.50 -12.75 14.15
CA LYS A 166 32.55 -13.29 15.01
C LYS A 166 32.62 -12.54 16.34
N LYS A 167 32.60 -11.20 16.29
CA LYS A 167 32.58 -10.35 17.49
C LYS A 167 31.32 -10.57 18.34
N TYR A 168 30.15 -10.72 17.70
CA TYR A 168 28.90 -11.01 18.40
C TYR A 168 28.95 -12.39 19.08
N ALA A 169 29.43 -13.43 18.40
CA ALA A 169 29.54 -14.77 18.96
C ALA A 169 30.50 -14.85 20.16
N GLN A 170 31.56 -14.05 20.16
CA GLN A 170 32.53 -13.98 21.27
C GLN A 170 32.00 -13.20 22.48
N THR A 171 31.24 -12.12 22.24
CA THR A 171 30.85 -11.20 23.31
C THR A 171 29.43 -11.43 23.84
N ASN A 172 28.57 -12.01 23.01
CA ASN A 172 27.11 -12.13 23.22
C ASN A 172 26.43 -10.82 23.65
N LYS A 173 27.03 -9.66 23.30
CA LYS A 173 26.52 -8.34 23.63
C LYS A 173 25.71 -7.76 22.46
N GLY A 174 24.53 -7.25 22.77
CA GLY A 174 23.65 -6.58 21.81
C GLY A 174 22.80 -7.54 20.98
N SER A 175 22.24 -7.03 19.88
CA SER A 175 21.49 -7.82 18.92
C SER A 175 22.41 -8.51 17.93
N LYS A 176 21.99 -9.68 17.43
CA LYS A 176 22.67 -10.37 16.33
C LYS A 176 22.77 -9.41 15.13
N PRO A 177 23.96 -9.18 14.56
CA PRO A 177 24.12 -8.36 13.37
C PRO A 177 23.22 -8.83 12.23
N SER A 178 22.59 -7.89 11.53
CA SER A 178 21.91 -8.11 10.26
C SER A 178 22.88 -7.83 9.10
N LEU A 179 22.76 -8.64 8.04
CA LEU A 179 23.39 -8.34 6.76
C LEU A 179 22.53 -7.30 6.05
N VAL A 180 23.17 -6.25 5.53
CA VAL A 180 22.53 -5.20 4.71
C VAL A 180 23.13 -5.30 3.32
N LEU A 181 22.33 -5.62 2.31
CA LEU A 181 22.86 -5.85 0.97
C LEU A 181 23.34 -4.54 0.33
N PRO A 182 24.45 -4.56 -0.44
CA PRO A 182 24.98 -3.35 -1.07
C PRO A 182 24.18 -2.92 -2.31
N ALA A 183 23.37 -3.81 -2.88
CA ALA A 183 22.50 -3.55 -4.02
C ALA A 183 21.25 -4.45 -3.93
N PHE A 184 20.23 -4.14 -4.73
CA PHE A 184 19.03 -4.99 -4.81
C PHE A 184 19.42 -6.37 -5.34
N LEU A 185 18.88 -7.44 -4.75
CA LEU A 185 19.11 -8.80 -5.24
C LEU A 185 17.79 -9.47 -5.61
N THR A 186 16.91 -9.56 -4.63
CA THR A 186 15.54 -10.05 -4.77
C THR A 186 14.68 -9.28 -3.79
N PHE A 187 13.37 -9.23 -4.04
CA PHE A 187 12.44 -8.69 -3.05
C PHE A 187 12.46 -9.52 -1.77
N THR A 188 12.52 -8.86 -0.63
CA THR A 188 12.36 -9.50 0.69
C THR A 188 10.98 -10.17 0.79
N ARG A 189 9.97 -9.49 0.24
CA ARG A 189 8.62 -9.99 0.05
C ARG A 189 8.22 -9.73 -1.39
N THR A 190 8.09 -10.80 -2.18
CA THR A 190 7.71 -10.70 -3.58
C THR A 190 6.35 -10.01 -3.72
N PRO A 191 6.25 -8.93 -4.51
CA PRO A 191 4.96 -8.29 -4.76
C PRO A 191 4.01 -9.23 -5.49
N HIS A 192 2.75 -9.24 -5.07
CA HIS A 192 1.71 -10.04 -5.70
C HIS A 192 1.01 -9.24 -6.79
N VAL A 193 0.75 -9.85 -7.94
CA VAL A 193 0.11 -9.18 -9.07
C VAL A 193 -1.13 -9.92 -9.55
N ALA A 194 -2.16 -9.18 -9.93
CA ALA A 194 -3.35 -9.73 -10.56
C ALA A 194 -3.94 -8.74 -11.57
N ALA A 195 -4.44 -9.24 -12.70
CA ALA A 195 -5.07 -8.40 -13.71
C ALA A 195 -6.52 -8.12 -13.35
N PHE A 196 -7.00 -6.90 -13.58
CA PHE A 196 -8.36 -6.48 -13.32
C PHE A 196 -8.89 -5.57 -14.43
N ASP A 197 -10.21 -5.54 -14.58
CA ASP A 197 -10.95 -4.57 -15.38
C ASP A 197 -11.88 -3.76 -14.47
N ILE A 198 -11.80 -2.43 -14.54
CA ILE A 198 -12.90 -1.57 -14.05
C ILE A 198 -13.97 -1.53 -15.12
N LEU A 199 -15.15 -2.01 -14.76
CA LEU A 199 -16.28 -2.15 -15.67
C LEU A 199 -16.92 -0.78 -15.95
N GLY A 200 -17.06 -0.45 -17.22
CA GLY A 200 -17.80 0.73 -17.67
C GLY A 200 -19.31 0.51 -17.72
N ALA A 201 -20.06 1.60 -17.87
CA ALA A 201 -21.48 1.56 -18.18
C ALA A 201 -21.75 1.42 -19.69
N GLY A 202 -22.88 0.81 -20.02
CA GLY A 202 -23.32 0.62 -21.41
C GLY A 202 -22.28 -0.08 -22.27
N THR A 203 -21.88 0.56 -23.37
CA THR A 203 -20.87 0.04 -24.31
C THR A 203 -19.47 0.62 -24.07
N ALA A 204 -19.26 1.37 -22.99
CA ALA A 204 -17.97 1.98 -22.71
C ALA A 204 -16.92 0.90 -22.43
N LYS A 205 -15.78 1.00 -23.11
CA LYS A 205 -14.67 0.04 -22.92
C LYS A 205 -14.16 0.12 -21.47
N PRO A 206 -13.91 -1.03 -20.82
CA PRO A 206 -13.36 -1.05 -19.46
C PRO A 206 -11.97 -0.42 -19.39
N ILE A 207 -11.51 -0.13 -18.17
CA ILE A 207 -10.11 0.20 -17.90
C ILE A 207 -9.44 -1.08 -17.40
N SER A 208 -8.53 -1.64 -18.20
CA SER A 208 -7.77 -2.84 -17.84
C SER A 208 -6.42 -2.46 -17.23
N PHE A 209 -6.03 -3.12 -16.15
CA PHE A 209 -4.74 -2.90 -15.49
C PHE A 209 -4.26 -4.16 -14.76
N VAL A 210 -2.95 -4.25 -14.52
CA VAL A 210 -2.35 -5.18 -13.57
C VAL A 210 -2.20 -4.47 -12.23
N ALA A 211 -2.93 -4.91 -11.22
CA ALA A 211 -2.75 -4.46 -9.85
C ALA A 211 -1.49 -5.09 -9.26
N VAL A 212 -0.65 -4.30 -8.61
CA VAL A 212 0.56 -4.75 -7.91
C VAL A 212 0.39 -4.46 -6.42
N ASN A 213 0.38 -5.48 -5.58
CA ASN A 213 0.32 -5.39 -4.13
C ASN A 213 1.71 -5.63 -3.55
N ALA A 214 2.30 -4.58 -2.94
CA ALA A 214 3.65 -4.62 -2.41
C ALA A 214 3.69 -4.32 -0.90
N HIS A 215 4.61 -4.99 -0.19
CA HIS A 215 5.02 -4.65 1.16
C HIS A 215 6.55 -4.70 1.22
N LEU A 216 7.18 -3.57 0.90
CA LEU A 216 8.62 -3.49 0.78
C LEU A 216 9.30 -3.59 2.14
N ILE A 217 10.58 -3.93 2.14
CA ILE A 217 11.40 -4.06 3.34
C ILE A 217 11.35 -2.76 4.15
N TYR A 218 11.21 -2.87 5.48
CA TYR A 218 11.35 -1.71 6.40
C TYR A 218 12.82 -1.39 6.75
N GLY A 219 13.72 -2.36 6.55
CA GLY A 219 15.10 -2.48 7.05
C GLY A 219 16.04 -1.28 6.86
N ALA A 220 17.25 -1.51 6.35
CA ALA A 220 18.18 -0.39 6.18
C ALA A 220 17.67 0.56 5.10
N MET A 221 17.85 1.88 5.28
CA MET A 221 17.40 2.89 4.31
C MET A 221 17.91 2.64 2.89
N LYS A 222 19.11 2.07 2.75
CA LYS A 222 19.69 1.67 1.47
C LYS A 222 18.85 0.58 0.79
N GLU A 223 18.43 -0.44 1.53
CA GLU A 223 17.63 -1.57 1.02
C GLU A 223 16.21 -1.12 0.67
N ARG A 224 15.58 -0.31 1.53
CA ARG A 224 14.25 0.30 1.27
C ARG A 224 14.23 1.03 -0.07
N ARG A 225 15.26 1.87 -0.30
CA ARG A 225 15.42 2.63 -1.54
C ARG A 225 15.70 1.71 -2.74
N ALA A 226 16.48 0.66 -2.55
CA ALA A 226 16.80 -0.29 -3.60
C ALA A 226 15.56 -1.08 -4.05
N GLU A 227 14.76 -1.60 -3.11
CA GLU A 227 13.50 -2.31 -3.44
C GLU A 227 12.49 -1.41 -4.13
N PHE A 228 12.29 -0.17 -3.66
CA PHE A 228 11.38 0.76 -4.32
C PHE A 228 11.81 1.09 -5.75
N ARG A 229 13.12 1.36 -5.94
CA ARG A 229 13.66 1.66 -7.26
C ARG A 229 13.50 0.48 -8.20
N GLU A 230 13.85 -0.73 -7.76
CA GLU A 230 13.69 -1.89 -8.63
C GLU A 230 12.23 -2.16 -8.96
N LEU A 231 11.32 -2.05 -7.99
CA LEU A 231 9.88 -2.22 -8.23
C LEU A 231 9.33 -1.23 -9.26
N ALA A 232 9.64 0.06 -9.10
CA ALA A 232 9.20 1.10 -10.01
C ALA A 232 9.82 0.91 -11.41
N ARG A 233 11.12 0.62 -11.45
CA ARG A 233 11.86 0.39 -12.69
C ARG A 233 11.33 -0.82 -13.45
N TRP A 234 11.08 -1.94 -12.77
CA TRP A 234 10.53 -3.15 -13.37
C TRP A 234 9.22 -2.87 -14.11
N MET A 235 8.27 -2.16 -13.47
CA MET A 235 6.98 -1.84 -14.11
C MET A 235 7.15 -0.89 -15.31
N ALA A 236 7.98 0.15 -15.15
CA ALA A 236 8.24 1.10 -16.24
C ALA A 236 8.91 0.43 -17.45
N MET A 237 9.89 -0.45 -17.21
CA MET A 237 10.57 -1.21 -18.27
C MET A 237 9.64 -2.24 -18.89
N ARG A 238 8.75 -2.88 -18.10
CA ARG A 238 7.78 -3.85 -18.62
C ARG A 238 6.76 -3.20 -19.57
N LEU A 239 6.41 -1.94 -19.34
CA LEU A 239 5.55 -1.13 -20.22
C LEU A 239 6.16 -0.80 -21.58
N LYS A 240 7.46 -1.05 -21.80
CA LYS A 240 8.07 -0.95 -23.14
C LYS A 240 7.55 -2.02 -24.10
N ALA A 241 6.99 -3.11 -23.57
CA ALA A 241 6.35 -4.19 -24.31
C ALA A 241 4.87 -4.30 -23.91
N GLU A 242 4.18 -3.15 -23.82
CA GLU A 242 2.78 -3.02 -23.40
C GLU A 242 1.81 -3.77 -24.30
N GLU A 243 2.10 -3.88 -25.59
CA GLU A 243 1.31 -4.62 -26.58
C GLU A 243 1.26 -6.13 -26.31
N ASN A 244 2.22 -6.65 -25.54
CA ASN A 244 2.31 -8.05 -25.14
C ASN A 244 1.81 -8.29 -23.71
N MET A 245 1.28 -7.27 -23.03
CA MET A 245 0.78 -7.39 -21.67
C MET A 245 -0.69 -7.79 -21.65
N VAL A 246 -1.10 -8.52 -20.60
CA VAL A 246 -2.51 -8.89 -20.38
C VAL A 246 -3.43 -7.67 -20.16
N ALA A 247 -2.85 -6.54 -19.76
CA ALA A 247 -3.50 -5.24 -19.62
C ALA A 247 -2.46 -4.13 -19.84
N PRO A 248 -2.83 -2.96 -20.38
CA PRO A 248 -1.87 -1.94 -20.81
C PRO A 248 -1.33 -1.05 -19.68
N ASN A 249 -1.75 -1.26 -18.44
CA ASN A 249 -1.43 -0.39 -17.31
C ASN A 249 -1.00 -1.21 -16.09
N PHE A 250 -0.23 -0.61 -15.18
CA PHE A 250 -0.11 -1.07 -13.80
C PHE A 250 -0.72 -0.06 -12.83
N ILE A 251 -1.31 -0.57 -11.74
CA ILE A 251 -1.62 0.21 -10.56
C ILE A 251 -0.90 -0.45 -9.37
N LEU A 252 0.10 0.23 -8.83
CA LEU A 252 0.83 -0.17 -7.62
C LEU A 252 0.06 0.30 -6.39
N LEU A 253 -0.20 -0.60 -5.45
CA LEU A 253 -0.84 -0.33 -4.17
C LEU A 253 -0.03 -1.02 -3.09
N GLY A 254 0.41 -0.31 -2.05
CA GLY A 254 1.12 -0.99 -0.99
C GLY A 254 1.79 -0.12 0.04
N ASP A 255 2.27 -0.78 1.10
CA ASP A 255 3.27 -0.24 1.98
C ASP A 255 4.64 -0.33 1.28
N LEU A 256 5.08 0.78 0.71
CA LEU A 256 6.34 0.84 -0.01
C LEU A 256 7.53 1.13 0.91
N ASN A 257 7.28 1.34 2.21
CA ASN A 257 8.29 1.72 3.19
C ASN A 257 9.23 2.79 2.61
N MET A 258 8.69 3.80 1.93
CA MET A 258 9.52 4.85 1.34
C MET A 258 10.13 5.74 2.42
N ASP A 259 11.32 6.24 2.13
CA ASP A 259 12.00 7.22 2.96
C ASP A 259 11.39 8.60 2.69
N MET A 260 10.38 8.96 3.49
CA MET A 260 9.60 10.20 3.39
C MET A 260 9.50 10.88 4.77
N ASN A 261 10.63 10.92 5.48
CA ASN A 261 10.72 11.50 6.83
C ASN A 261 10.73 13.03 6.79
N ASN A 262 11.37 13.58 5.76
CA ASN A 262 11.45 15.01 5.52
C ASN A 262 10.95 15.28 4.12
N PHE A 263 9.72 15.80 4.05
CA PHE A 263 9.04 16.04 2.79
C PHE A 263 9.90 16.79 1.77
N ASP A 264 10.55 17.88 2.16
CA ASP A 264 11.25 18.73 1.19
C ASP A 264 12.47 18.01 0.57
N THR A 265 13.26 17.31 1.38
CA THR A 265 14.44 16.59 0.87
C THR A 265 14.08 15.29 0.16
N ASP A 266 13.13 14.54 0.71
CA ASP A 266 12.77 13.22 0.22
C ASP A 266 11.94 13.29 -1.06
N HIS A 267 11.01 14.23 -1.14
CA HIS A 267 10.24 14.50 -2.36
C HIS A 267 11.18 14.86 -3.51
N GLY A 268 12.13 15.77 -3.31
CA GLY A 268 13.06 16.18 -4.37
C GLY A 268 13.87 15.00 -4.93
N ARG A 269 14.34 14.11 -4.03
CA ARG A 269 15.07 12.89 -4.40
C ARG A 269 14.20 11.90 -5.18
N VAL A 270 12.98 11.65 -4.72
CA VAL A 270 12.06 10.71 -5.38
C VAL A 270 11.58 11.25 -6.72
N SER A 271 11.24 12.55 -6.80
CA SER A 271 10.83 13.19 -8.06
C SER A 271 11.92 13.15 -9.12
N ARG A 272 13.18 13.40 -8.74
CA ARG A 272 14.33 13.25 -9.66
C ARG A 272 14.40 11.83 -10.21
N TYR A 273 14.37 10.84 -9.32
CA TYR A 273 14.39 9.44 -9.72
C TYR A 273 13.22 9.05 -10.64
N MET A 274 12.00 9.55 -10.38
CA MET A 274 10.85 9.31 -11.28
C MET A 274 11.05 9.96 -12.66
N GLY A 275 11.69 11.13 -12.72
CA GLY A 275 12.08 11.79 -13.97
C GLY A 275 13.11 10.95 -14.75
N ASP A 276 14.20 10.57 -14.09
CA ASP A 276 15.25 9.73 -14.67
C ASP A 276 14.67 8.40 -15.20
N LEU A 277 13.77 7.77 -14.42
CA LEU A 277 13.12 6.53 -14.82
C LEU A 277 12.19 6.71 -16.02
N LYS A 278 11.44 7.82 -16.07
CA LYS A 278 10.61 8.16 -17.24
C LYS A 278 11.49 8.27 -18.49
N ASP A 279 12.62 8.98 -18.38
CA ASP A 279 13.54 9.17 -19.50
C ASP A 279 14.18 7.84 -19.93
N GLU A 280 14.62 7.00 -18.99
CA GLU A 280 15.15 5.66 -19.25
C GLU A 280 14.14 4.75 -19.97
N ALA A 281 12.89 4.72 -19.49
CA ALA A 281 11.89 3.79 -19.99
C ALA A 281 11.22 4.26 -21.29
N PHE A 282 10.95 5.57 -21.41
CA PHE A 282 10.05 6.11 -22.43
C PHE A 282 10.65 7.26 -23.27
N GLY A 283 11.83 7.77 -22.90
CA GLY A 283 12.48 8.91 -23.55
C GLY A 283 11.95 10.27 -23.09
N ASP A 284 12.73 11.32 -23.39
CA ASP A 284 12.50 12.68 -22.91
C ASP A 284 11.16 13.29 -23.39
N GLN A 285 10.80 13.05 -24.65
CA GLN A 285 9.57 13.60 -25.27
C GLN A 285 8.27 12.87 -24.90
N SER A 286 8.34 11.84 -24.07
CA SER A 286 7.14 11.09 -23.67
C SER A 286 6.28 11.86 -22.67
N SER A 287 4.96 11.74 -22.80
CA SER A 287 4.03 12.22 -21.77
C SER A 287 4.34 11.53 -20.43
N PRO A 288 4.07 12.17 -19.27
CA PRO A 288 4.28 11.53 -17.98
C PRO A 288 3.38 10.29 -17.84
N ARG A 289 4.00 9.11 -17.92
CA ARG A 289 3.35 7.80 -17.81
C ARG A 289 3.41 7.20 -16.40
N ILE A 290 4.08 7.88 -15.46
CA ILE A 290 4.23 7.46 -14.07
C ILE A 290 3.66 8.55 -13.16
N TYR A 291 2.74 8.21 -12.25
CA TYR A 291 2.13 9.17 -11.35
C TYR A 291 1.86 8.58 -9.95
N PHE A 292 2.29 9.31 -8.91
CA PHE A 292 2.06 8.97 -7.51
C PHE A 292 1.41 10.15 -6.77
N PRO A 293 0.08 10.15 -6.57
CA PRO A 293 -0.63 11.26 -5.91
C PRO A 293 -0.17 11.55 -4.46
N PHE A 294 0.32 10.53 -3.74
CA PHE A 294 0.67 10.64 -2.32
C PHE A 294 2.10 11.17 -2.07
N LEU A 295 2.93 11.34 -3.12
CA LEU A 295 4.27 11.93 -2.96
C LEU A 295 4.23 13.45 -2.78
N GLY A 296 3.19 14.10 -3.31
CA GLY A 296 3.04 15.56 -3.25
C GLY A 296 2.29 16.05 -2.02
N LYS A 297 2.12 17.37 -1.94
CA LYS A 297 1.16 17.99 -1.01
C LYS A 297 -0.26 17.72 -1.51
N HIS A 298 -1.17 17.37 -0.61
CA HIS A 298 -2.59 17.24 -0.97
C HIS A 298 -3.11 18.61 -1.43
N PRO A 299 -3.79 18.70 -2.58
CA PRO A 299 -4.21 19.98 -3.14
C PRO A 299 -5.09 20.74 -2.14
N SER A 300 -6.11 20.10 -1.59
CA SER A 300 -7.08 20.77 -0.70
C SER A 300 -6.47 21.32 0.60
N THR A 301 -5.45 20.67 1.16
CA THR A 301 -4.87 21.08 2.45
C THR A 301 -3.54 21.84 2.31
N GLY A 302 -2.86 21.71 1.17
CA GLY A 302 -1.52 22.22 0.96
C GLY A 302 -0.45 21.55 1.83
N LYS A 303 -0.76 20.40 2.45
CA LYS A 303 0.14 19.67 3.36
C LYS A 303 0.58 18.32 2.77
N PRO A 304 1.75 17.80 3.15
CA PRO A 304 2.13 16.42 2.85
C PRO A 304 1.05 15.43 3.30
N VAL A 305 0.84 14.37 2.53
CA VAL A 305 -0.07 13.29 2.93
C VAL A 305 0.68 12.31 3.81
N LEU A 306 0.27 12.16 5.07
CA LEU A 306 0.89 11.24 6.02
C LEU A 306 0.02 9.97 6.12
N THR A 307 0.62 8.81 5.91
CA THR A 307 -0.12 7.54 5.81
C THR A 307 0.02 6.67 7.04
N ASN A 308 0.91 7.02 7.96
CA ASN A 308 1.05 6.29 9.21
C ASN A 308 0.23 6.92 10.35
N ALA A 309 -0.25 6.09 11.26
CA ALA A 309 -1.13 6.48 12.35
C ALA A 309 -0.44 7.37 13.41
N ARG A 310 0.90 7.53 13.34
CA ARG A 310 1.65 8.49 14.17
C ARG A 310 1.79 9.88 13.54
N HIS A 311 1.27 10.08 12.32
CA HIS A 311 1.30 11.35 11.58
C HIS A 311 2.71 11.91 11.44
N ASN A 312 3.66 11.08 11.00
CA ASN A 312 5.03 11.53 10.76
C ASN A 312 5.72 10.88 9.54
N GLN A 313 5.03 10.02 8.79
CA GLN A 313 5.59 9.26 7.67
C GLN A 313 4.57 9.07 6.54
N THR A 314 5.07 8.88 5.32
CA THR A 314 4.30 8.52 4.12
C THR A 314 4.84 7.20 3.56
N PHE A 315 4.49 6.09 4.20
CA PHE A 315 4.96 4.76 3.82
C PHE A 315 4.17 4.19 2.63
N ASP A 316 2.86 4.35 2.70
CA ASP A 316 1.90 3.75 1.78
C ASP A 316 1.76 4.61 0.53
N GLN A 317 1.65 3.97 -0.63
CA GLN A 317 1.51 4.65 -1.90
C GLN A 317 0.50 3.94 -2.81
N ILE A 318 -0.17 4.74 -3.64
CA ILE A 318 -0.83 4.28 -4.85
C ILE A 318 -0.13 4.95 -6.02
N GLY A 319 0.38 4.15 -6.96
CA GLY A 319 1.13 4.60 -8.13
C GLY A 319 0.50 4.09 -9.42
N PHE A 320 0.45 4.94 -10.44
CA PHE A 320 -0.08 4.64 -11.77
C PHE A 320 1.06 4.57 -12.77
N PHE A 321 1.14 3.46 -13.50
CA PHE A 321 2.06 3.28 -14.62
C PHE A 321 1.23 3.01 -15.87
N LEU A 322 1.19 3.97 -16.77
CA LEU A 322 0.17 4.07 -17.81
C LEU A 322 0.70 3.59 -19.16
N GLY A 323 -0.14 2.86 -19.90
CA GLY A 323 0.09 2.54 -21.31
C GLY A 323 0.15 3.81 -22.16
N LYS A 324 0.80 3.76 -23.34
CA LYS A 324 0.99 4.94 -24.20
C LYS A 324 -0.31 5.68 -24.54
N ASN A 325 -1.40 4.92 -24.70
CA ASN A 325 -2.71 5.42 -25.12
C ASN A 325 -3.73 5.51 -23.97
N GLU A 326 -3.31 5.34 -22.72
CA GLU A 326 -4.21 5.44 -21.57
C GLU A 326 -4.57 6.91 -21.30
N GLY A 327 -5.87 7.21 -21.28
CA GLY A 327 -6.39 8.56 -21.10
C GLY A 327 -7.44 8.70 -20.00
N LYS A 328 -7.88 7.59 -19.39
CA LYS A 328 -8.94 7.53 -18.37
C LYS A 328 -8.37 7.47 -16.96
N LEU A 329 -7.17 6.90 -16.79
CA LEU A 329 -6.50 6.86 -15.48
C LEU A 329 -5.83 8.20 -15.11
N PRO A 330 -5.68 8.50 -13.81
CA PRO A 330 -5.03 9.71 -13.34
C PRO A 330 -3.57 9.80 -13.78
N LYS A 331 -3.16 10.99 -14.22
CA LYS A 331 -1.79 11.33 -14.60
C LYS A 331 -1.28 12.54 -13.83
N VAL A 332 -0.01 12.89 -14.01
CA VAL A 332 0.59 14.10 -13.42
C VAL A 332 -0.31 15.32 -13.70
N GLY A 333 -0.62 16.06 -12.64
CA GLY A 333 -1.53 17.21 -12.68
C GLY A 333 -3.01 16.88 -12.43
N ALA A 334 -3.41 15.60 -12.36
CA ALA A 334 -4.80 15.24 -12.06
C ALA A 334 -5.30 15.81 -10.71
N ALA A 335 -4.43 15.87 -9.70
CA ALA A 335 -4.73 16.47 -8.40
C ALA A 335 -5.14 17.96 -8.48
N ASN A 336 -4.73 18.69 -9.52
CA ASN A 336 -5.09 20.11 -9.66
C ASN A 336 -6.60 20.32 -9.86
N LYS A 337 -7.32 19.30 -10.33
CA LYS A 337 -8.77 19.33 -10.55
C LYS A 337 -9.58 19.01 -9.29
N ILE A 338 -8.94 18.66 -8.18
CA ILE A 338 -9.64 18.32 -6.93
C ILE A 338 -10.24 19.58 -6.27
N LYS A 339 -9.56 20.72 -6.33
CA LYS A 339 -10.10 21.99 -5.83
C LYS A 339 -11.22 22.47 -6.75
N GLY A 340 -12.46 22.33 -6.30
CA GLY A 340 -13.67 22.62 -7.08
C GLY A 340 -14.19 21.43 -7.89
N GLY A 341 -13.67 20.22 -7.63
CA GLY A 341 -13.90 19.02 -8.45
C GLY A 341 -15.29 18.41 -8.34
N GLU A 342 -15.64 17.66 -9.39
CA GLU A 342 -16.83 16.83 -9.49
C GLU A 342 -16.82 15.71 -8.45
N GLU A 343 -18.00 15.36 -7.94
CA GLU A 343 -18.16 14.38 -6.85
C GLU A 343 -17.64 12.98 -7.22
N ASP A 344 -17.75 12.60 -8.51
CA ASP A 344 -17.24 11.35 -9.08
C ASP A 344 -15.88 11.48 -9.78
N GLY A 345 -15.30 12.69 -9.75
CA GLY A 345 -13.98 12.98 -10.30
C GLY A 345 -12.85 12.27 -9.57
N PHE A 346 -11.63 12.40 -10.12
CA PHE A 346 -10.43 11.91 -9.45
C PHE A 346 -10.27 12.57 -8.08
N ASN A 347 -10.15 11.76 -7.03
CA ASN A 347 -9.88 12.22 -5.68
C ASN A 347 -9.04 11.17 -4.93
N TYR A 348 -8.43 11.53 -3.81
CA TYR A 348 -7.66 10.59 -3.01
C TYR A 348 -7.58 11.06 -1.57
N GLY A 349 -7.31 10.13 -0.65
CA GLY A 349 -7.27 10.45 0.77
C GLY A 349 -6.72 9.33 1.62
N VAL A 350 -6.76 9.59 2.92
CA VAL A 350 -6.32 8.66 3.98
C VAL A 350 -7.45 8.57 4.99
N PHE A 351 -7.86 7.35 5.36
CA PHE A 351 -8.79 7.15 6.46
C PHE A 351 -8.05 7.24 7.80
N ASP A 352 -8.12 8.40 8.43
CA ASP A 352 -7.41 8.73 9.67
C ASP A 352 -8.13 8.20 10.92
N PHE A 353 -8.01 6.89 11.14
CA PHE A 353 -8.57 6.27 12.35
C PHE A 353 -7.87 6.74 13.63
N ALA A 354 -6.63 7.26 13.56
CA ALA A 354 -5.91 7.73 14.73
C ALA A 354 -6.60 8.98 15.30
N GLU A 355 -6.90 9.95 14.42
CA GLU A 355 -7.66 11.16 14.76
C GLU A 355 -9.07 10.81 15.24
N LEU A 356 -9.76 9.88 14.56
CA LEU A 356 -11.07 9.37 15.00
C LEU A 356 -11.02 8.84 16.43
N PHE A 357 -10.04 8.00 16.75
CA PHE A 357 -9.97 7.33 18.04
C PHE A 357 -9.65 8.33 19.16
N THR A 358 -8.75 9.29 18.91
CA THR A 358 -8.46 10.35 19.89
C THR A 358 -9.64 11.27 20.10
N GLU A 359 -10.35 11.68 19.04
CA GLU A 359 -11.52 12.52 19.20
C GLU A 359 -12.65 11.80 19.91
N ALA A 360 -12.87 10.51 19.60
CA ALA A 360 -13.91 9.72 20.24
C ALA A 360 -13.63 9.56 21.75
N LEU A 361 -12.41 9.18 22.11
CA LEU A 361 -12.07 8.72 23.47
C LEU A 361 -11.44 9.79 24.36
N LYS A 362 -10.78 10.80 23.77
CA LYS A 362 -10.07 11.87 24.49
C LYS A 362 -10.65 13.26 24.24
N LYS A 363 -11.62 13.39 23.32
CA LYS A 363 -12.21 14.68 22.90
C LYS A 363 -11.13 15.68 22.48
N LYS A 364 -10.04 15.19 21.89
CA LYS A 364 -8.87 15.96 21.50
C LYS A 364 -8.29 15.42 20.20
N SER A 365 -7.77 16.31 19.38
CA SER A 365 -7.06 15.96 18.14
C SER A 365 -5.73 15.23 18.44
N PHE A 366 -5.39 14.19 17.68
CA PHE A 366 -4.14 13.43 17.83
C PHE A 366 -2.94 14.34 17.61
N ILE A 367 -2.98 15.23 16.62
CA ILE A 367 -1.87 16.16 16.36
C ILE A 367 -1.64 17.17 17.49
N ALA A 368 -2.68 17.51 18.25
CA ALA A 368 -2.63 18.47 19.35
C ALA A 368 -2.24 17.83 20.71
N MET A 369 -2.09 16.50 20.79
CA MET A 369 -1.69 15.81 22.02
C MET A 369 -0.21 16.02 22.36
N ALA A 370 0.13 15.89 23.65
CA ALA A 370 1.53 15.93 24.07
C ALA A 370 2.28 14.67 23.58
N LYS A 371 3.60 14.75 23.38
CA LYS A 371 4.41 13.66 22.81
C LYS A 371 4.23 12.32 23.53
N ASP A 372 4.29 12.33 24.86
CA ASP A 372 4.18 11.10 25.66
C ASP A 372 2.74 10.55 25.66
N GLU A 373 1.76 11.45 25.60
CA GLU A 373 0.34 11.12 25.48
C GLU A 373 0.07 10.42 24.13
N LYS A 374 0.60 10.96 23.02
CA LYS A 374 0.55 10.34 21.70
C LYS A 374 1.20 8.97 21.71
N ALA A 375 2.42 8.86 22.25
CA ALA A 375 3.17 7.61 22.28
C ALA A 375 2.46 6.53 23.12
N ALA A 376 1.79 6.91 24.21
CA ALA A 376 0.99 6.00 25.01
C ALA A 376 -0.28 5.54 24.27
N PHE A 377 -1.00 6.48 23.65
CA PHE A 377 -2.25 6.19 22.95
C PHE A 377 -2.03 5.40 21.66
N ALA A 378 -0.96 5.71 20.91
CA ALA A 378 -0.65 5.06 19.65
C ALA A 378 -0.53 3.55 19.77
N LYS A 379 0.05 3.07 20.88
CA LYS A 379 0.15 1.63 21.14
C LYS A 379 -1.20 0.90 21.11
N ASN A 380 -2.31 1.58 21.43
CA ASN A 380 -3.64 0.98 21.45
C ASN A 380 -4.22 0.80 20.05
N PHE A 381 -4.19 1.85 19.20
CA PHE A 381 -4.68 1.72 17.82
C PHE A 381 -3.73 0.91 16.95
N GLU A 382 -2.42 0.98 17.20
CA GLU A 382 -1.46 0.12 16.52
C GLU A 382 -1.78 -1.33 16.81
N HIS A 383 -2.01 -1.68 18.08
CA HIS A 383 -2.36 -3.04 18.48
C HIS A 383 -3.71 -3.51 17.91
N SER A 384 -4.72 -2.64 17.90
CA SER A 384 -6.08 -2.99 17.52
C SER A 384 -6.26 -3.06 16.00
N VAL A 385 -5.81 -2.02 15.30
CA VAL A 385 -6.00 -1.84 13.85
C VAL A 385 -4.67 -2.03 13.15
N SER A 386 -3.85 -0.98 13.09
CA SER A 386 -2.56 -0.95 12.38
C SER A 386 -1.79 0.33 12.77
N ASP A 387 -0.49 0.36 12.52
CA ASP A 387 0.30 1.60 12.46
C ASP A 387 0.22 2.30 11.10
N HIS A 388 -0.42 1.67 10.11
CA HIS A 388 -0.71 2.23 8.80
C HIS A 388 -2.19 2.58 8.67
N MET A 389 -2.46 3.78 8.15
CA MET A 389 -3.82 4.24 7.84
C MET A 389 -4.17 3.87 6.40
N PRO A 390 -5.38 3.33 6.14
CA PRO A 390 -5.77 2.98 4.78
C PRO A 390 -5.75 4.20 3.86
N ILE A 391 -5.13 4.05 2.70
CA ILE A 391 -5.13 5.08 1.65
C ILE A 391 -6.04 4.66 0.51
N TRP A 392 -6.62 5.63 -0.18
CA TRP A 392 -7.53 5.37 -1.29
C TRP A 392 -7.42 6.41 -2.39
N VAL A 393 -7.77 5.99 -3.61
CA VAL A 393 -8.02 6.83 -4.78
C VAL A 393 -9.42 6.55 -5.29
N ARG A 394 -10.13 7.59 -5.71
CA ARG A 394 -11.38 7.54 -6.46
C ARG A 394 -11.07 7.88 -7.90
N ILE A 395 -11.58 7.09 -8.84
CA ILE A 395 -11.40 7.32 -10.28
C ILE A 395 -12.76 7.21 -10.99
N PRO A 396 -13.04 8.06 -11.98
CA PRO A 396 -14.25 7.95 -12.78
C PRO A 396 -14.35 6.58 -13.48
N ARG A 397 -15.57 6.05 -13.56
CA ARG A 397 -15.87 4.85 -14.34
C ARG A 397 -16.11 5.24 -15.80
N PRO A 398 -15.68 4.40 -16.75
CA PRO A 398 -15.99 4.66 -18.16
C PRO A 398 -17.49 4.65 -18.43
N GLY A 399 -17.98 5.59 -19.23
CA GLY A 399 -19.36 5.59 -19.72
C GLY A 399 -20.37 6.37 -18.87
N PHE A 400 -19.89 7.15 -17.91
CA PHE A 400 -20.65 8.18 -17.20
C PHE A 400 -20.18 9.57 -17.61
#